data_AF-A0A482WQ59-F1
#
_entry.id   AF-A0A482WQ59-F1
#
_cell.length_a   1.000
_cell.length_b   1.000
_cell.length_c   1.000
_cell.angle_alpha   90.00
_cell.angle_beta   90.00
_cell.angle_gamma   90.00
#
_symmetry.space_group_name_H-M   'P 1'
#
loop_
_entity.id
_entity.type
_entity.pdbx_description
1 polymer ?
#
loop_
_entity_poly.entity_id
_entity_poly.type
_entity_poly.pdbx_seq_one_letter_code
_entity_poly.pdbx_strand_id
1 'polypeptide(L)'
;MPVPSSDNDITQERSLRDHVGFVWYERTFFAPERWHLDSLRVWLRFGSFLYLAHVFLNGQKLMSHEIGHLPFQTEVTSKLFYGKINRLTVAVDNILTNVTVPQGAIETLLVDNRPRYYKTYTFDFFNYAGIHRSVQLYTTPIVYIDDITINTDIENDTGMIYYNITFGGFVTETEEVVCTTRLLAENGEEVQGIKKIEENEGQSGHIVIPNATFWWPYMMHPQPGYMYTVEVVITVPKYNTSDIYSQPVGIRTVRWNDKSLMINGKKVYIRGVGKHEDSDAQYLDIISFNRYNSWYQNTGRLETIRGNVEEEATSWHKKYNKPVLMSEYGADTIAGLHLVRIIYYF
;
A
#
# COMPACT_ATOMS: atom_id res chain seq x y z
N MET A 1 21.43 0.50 6.28
CA MET A 1 20.28 -0.28 5.78
C MET A 1 19.35 0.66 5.00
N PRO A 2 18.98 0.35 3.75
CA PRO A 2 18.05 1.17 2.98
C PRO A 2 16.64 1.13 3.57
N VAL A 3 15.87 2.19 3.31
CA VAL A 3 14.44 2.30 3.64
C VAL A 3 13.77 2.98 2.43
N PRO A 4 12.71 2.41 1.83
CA PRO A 4 12.05 1.15 2.20
C PRO A 4 12.85 -0.10 1.83
N SER A 5 12.92 -1.09 2.73
CA SER A 5 13.50 -2.42 2.47
C SER A 5 13.29 -3.37 3.64
N SER A 6 13.15 -4.66 3.34
CA SER A 6 13.47 -5.73 4.29
C SER A 6 14.98 -5.76 4.55
N ASP A 7 15.43 -6.07 5.76
CA ASP A 7 16.87 -6.10 6.09
C ASP A 7 17.56 -7.43 5.77
N ASN A 8 16.78 -8.51 5.69
CA ASN A 8 17.29 -9.88 5.76
C ASN A 8 18.28 -10.24 4.65
N ASP A 9 18.01 -9.82 3.41
CA ASP A 9 18.78 -10.21 2.22
C ASP A 9 19.58 -9.04 1.62
N ILE A 10 19.76 -7.95 2.37
CA ILE A 10 20.53 -6.77 1.90
C ILE A 10 22.04 -6.98 2.03
N THR A 11 22.47 -7.84 2.96
CA THR A 11 23.87 -8.21 3.15
C THR A 11 24.06 -9.68 2.85
N GLN A 12 25.33 -10.12 2.82
CA GLN A 12 25.67 -11.54 2.67
C GLN A 12 25.80 -12.25 4.04
N GLU A 13 25.40 -11.58 5.12
CA GLU A 13 25.57 -12.10 6.48
C GLU A 13 24.38 -12.96 6.91
N ARG A 14 24.61 -14.26 7.07
CA ARG A 14 23.60 -15.20 7.57
C ARG A 14 23.06 -14.80 8.95
N SER A 15 23.88 -14.22 9.81
CA SER A 15 23.47 -13.76 11.13
C SER A 15 22.42 -12.67 11.09
N LEU A 16 22.48 -11.76 10.09
CA LEU A 16 21.46 -10.75 9.89
C LEU A 16 20.19 -11.36 9.29
N ARG A 17 20.35 -12.20 8.25
CA ARG A 17 19.22 -12.86 7.59
C ARG A 17 18.36 -13.67 8.55
N ASP A 18 19.01 -14.46 9.40
CA ASP A 18 18.38 -15.37 10.36
C ASP A 18 18.11 -14.70 11.73
N HIS A 19 18.31 -13.38 11.86
CA HIS A 19 18.17 -12.66 13.13
C HIS A 19 16.75 -12.75 13.71
N VAL A 20 16.68 -12.88 15.04
CA VAL A 20 15.44 -12.92 15.83
C VAL A 20 15.52 -11.86 16.91
N GLY A 21 14.56 -10.93 16.92
CA GLY A 21 14.49 -9.84 17.89
C GLY A 21 14.66 -8.47 17.24
N PHE A 22 15.14 -7.52 18.04
CA PHE A 22 15.25 -6.12 17.63
C PHE A 22 16.38 -5.87 16.63
N VAL A 23 16.06 -5.09 15.59
CA VAL A 23 17.00 -4.35 14.75
C VAL A 23 16.80 -2.86 14.95
N TRP A 24 17.86 -2.07 14.81
CA TRP A 24 17.84 -0.63 15.07
C TRP A 24 18.17 0.15 13.80
N TYR A 25 17.28 1.05 13.41
CA TYR A 25 17.47 2.03 12.36
C TYR A 25 17.68 3.41 13.00
N GLU A 26 18.61 4.19 12.47
CA GLU A 26 18.81 5.57 12.90
C GLU A 26 19.10 6.47 11.72
N ARG A 27 18.49 7.66 11.71
CA ARG A 27 18.76 8.70 10.73
C ARG A 27 18.66 10.06 11.38
N THR A 28 19.58 10.96 11.02
CA THR A 28 19.45 12.38 11.34
C THR A 28 18.76 13.13 10.20
N PHE A 29 18.00 14.16 10.55
CA PHE A 29 17.31 15.01 9.58
C PHE A 29 17.21 16.45 10.09
N PHE A 30 17.10 17.41 9.17
CA PHE A 30 16.92 18.82 9.51
C PHE A 30 15.43 19.17 9.47
N ALA A 31 14.94 19.83 10.53
CA ALA A 31 13.57 20.35 10.56
C ALA A 31 13.59 21.85 10.19
N PRO A 32 13.00 22.26 9.05
CA PRO A 32 12.98 23.66 8.63
C PRO A 32 12.37 24.59 9.69
N GLU A 33 13.05 25.69 10.01
CA GLU A 33 12.54 26.73 10.94
C GLU A 33 11.18 27.27 10.52
N ARG A 34 10.95 27.37 9.20
CA ARG A 34 9.70 27.82 8.63
C ARG A 34 8.47 27.02 9.07
N TRP A 35 8.59 25.72 9.34
CA TRP A 35 7.47 24.93 9.84
C TRP A 35 6.94 25.45 11.18
N HIS A 36 7.84 25.94 12.04
CA HIS A 36 7.47 26.56 13.31
C HIS A 36 6.91 27.97 13.11
N LEU A 37 7.56 28.79 12.28
CA LEU A 37 7.13 30.17 12.01
C LEU A 37 5.74 30.23 11.36
N ASP A 38 5.46 29.31 10.45
CA ASP A 38 4.16 29.19 9.77
C ASP A 38 3.12 28.44 10.63
N SER A 39 3.45 28.10 11.88
CA SER A 39 2.57 27.39 12.83
C SER A 39 1.99 26.08 12.27
N LEU A 40 2.78 25.34 11.50
CA LEU A 40 2.37 24.06 10.92
C LEU A 40 2.47 22.94 11.95
N ARG A 41 1.54 22.00 11.89
CA ARG A 41 1.69 20.71 12.56
C ARG A 41 2.62 19.83 11.74
N VAL A 42 3.51 19.09 12.40
CA VAL A 42 4.45 18.17 11.76
C VAL A 42 4.14 16.74 12.18
N TRP A 43 3.95 15.87 11.21
CA TRP A 43 3.59 14.47 11.39
C TRP A 43 4.73 13.57 10.95
N LEU A 44 5.05 12.58 11.78
CA LEU A 44 5.93 11.48 11.41
C LEU A 44 5.08 10.27 11.07
N ARG A 45 5.16 9.80 9.82
CA ARG A 45 4.40 8.67 9.30
C ARG A 45 5.30 7.56 8.78
N PHE A 46 4.96 6.34 9.16
CA PHE A 46 5.55 5.11 8.67
C PHE A 46 4.53 4.39 7.80
N GLY A 47 4.94 3.93 6.62
CA GLY A 47 4.07 3.17 5.73
C GLY A 47 3.80 1.75 6.21
N SER A 48 4.83 1.05 6.70
CA SER A 48 4.75 -0.25 7.34
C SER A 48 6.14 -0.74 7.79
N PHE A 49 6.13 -1.74 8.65
CA PHE A 49 7.28 -2.49 9.15
C PHE A 49 6.79 -3.91 9.49
N LEU A 50 7.67 -4.77 10.03
CA LEU A 50 7.27 -6.05 10.62
C LEU A 50 8.14 -6.37 11.84
N TYR A 51 7.62 -6.60 13.06
CA TYR A 51 6.22 -6.69 13.51
C TYR A 51 5.88 -5.71 14.66
N LEU A 52 6.80 -5.42 15.58
CA LEU A 52 6.66 -4.42 16.65
C LEU A 52 7.69 -3.31 16.47
N ALA A 53 7.28 -2.04 16.51
CA ALA A 53 8.16 -0.89 16.39
C ALA A 53 8.13 -0.01 17.65
N HIS A 54 9.30 0.43 18.09
CA HIS A 54 9.46 1.52 19.05
C HIS A 54 10.18 2.68 18.37
N VAL A 55 9.55 3.87 18.41
CA VAL A 55 10.06 5.06 17.74
C VAL A 55 10.54 6.07 18.77
N PHE A 56 11.72 6.63 18.55
CA PHE A 56 12.35 7.64 19.38
C PHE A 56 12.77 8.84 18.54
N LEU A 57 12.57 10.03 19.07
CA LEU A 57 13.03 11.28 18.48
C LEU A 57 13.86 12.03 19.50
N ASN A 58 15.08 12.42 19.10
CA ASN A 58 16.04 13.12 19.96
C ASN A 58 16.30 12.39 21.29
N GLY A 59 16.25 11.04 21.26
CA GLY A 59 16.44 10.17 22.43
C GLY A 59 15.21 9.98 23.31
N GLN A 60 14.08 10.62 23.01
CA GLN A 60 12.82 10.46 23.75
C GLN A 60 11.88 9.49 23.02
N LYS A 61 11.27 8.56 23.76
CA LYS A 61 10.28 7.63 23.18
C LYS A 61 9.05 8.41 22.72
N LEU A 62 8.70 8.25 21.45
CA LEU A 62 7.53 8.87 20.83
C LEU A 62 6.30 7.99 20.93
N MET A 63 6.42 6.76 20.45
CA MET A 63 5.30 5.82 20.35
C MET A 63 5.79 4.38 20.18
N SER A 64 4.86 3.44 20.28
CA SER A 64 5.02 2.07 19.79
C SER A 64 3.88 1.74 18.83
N HIS A 65 4.14 0.89 17.83
CA HIS A 65 3.09 0.29 17.01
C HIS A 65 3.34 -1.21 16.92
N GLU A 66 2.27 -1.98 17.01
CA GLU A 66 2.26 -3.43 16.81
C GLU A 66 1.39 -3.72 15.60
N ILE A 67 1.69 -4.79 14.87
CA ILE A 67 1.09 -5.22 13.59
C ILE A 67 1.86 -4.65 12.40
N GLY A 68 2.27 -5.55 11.52
CA GLY A 68 2.96 -5.21 10.29
C GLY A 68 2.01 -4.80 9.15
N HIS A 69 2.59 -4.32 8.05
CA HIS A 69 1.88 -3.99 6.79
C HIS A 69 0.82 -2.87 6.88
N LEU A 70 0.60 -2.25 8.04
CA LEU A 70 -0.29 -1.10 8.22
C LEU A 70 0.51 0.17 8.53
N PRO A 71 0.05 1.34 8.05
CA PRO A 71 0.67 2.60 8.37
C PRO A 71 0.32 3.04 9.78
N PHE A 72 1.22 3.83 10.37
CA PHE A 72 0.98 4.50 11.65
C PHE A 72 1.70 5.84 11.68
N GLN A 73 1.22 6.76 12.51
CA GLN A 73 1.79 8.09 12.60
C GLN A 73 1.61 8.70 13.98
N THR A 74 2.40 9.74 14.26
CA THR A 74 2.25 10.59 15.45
C THR A 74 2.61 12.02 15.09
N GLU A 75 1.93 12.98 15.71
CA GLU A 75 2.36 14.37 15.66
C GLU A 75 3.69 14.53 16.45
N VAL A 76 4.63 15.28 15.89
CA VAL A 76 5.95 15.57 16.47
C VAL A 76 6.24 17.06 16.59
N THR A 77 5.26 17.92 16.30
CA THR A 77 5.39 19.39 16.24
C THR A 77 6.14 19.98 17.44
N SER A 78 5.79 19.61 18.66
CA SER A 78 6.39 20.14 19.90
C SER A 78 7.70 19.46 20.31
N LYS A 79 8.12 18.41 19.58
CA LYS A 79 9.27 17.55 19.93
C LYS A 79 10.48 17.77 19.00
N LEU A 80 10.30 18.55 17.94
CA LEU A 80 11.34 18.89 16.98
C LEU A 80 12.21 20.05 17.47
N PHE A 81 13.50 19.96 17.17
CA PHE A 81 14.42 21.09 17.19
C PHE A 81 14.38 21.77 15.82
N TYR A 82 13.58 22.83 15.70
CA TYR A 82 13.49 23.63 14.48
C TYR A 82 14.79 24.38 14.20
N GLY A 83 15.11 24.53 12.90
CA GLY A 83 16.35 25.15 12.44
C GLY A 83 17.60 24.33 12.78
N LYS A 84 17.44 23.07 13.20
CA LYS A 84 18.50 22.21 13.72
C LYS A 84 18.34 20.75 13.26
N ILE A 85 19.41 19.98 13.49
CA ILE A 85 19.42 18.54 13.27
C ILE A 85 18.65 17.83 14.39
N ASN A 86 17.77 16.92 13.99
CA ASN A 86 17.02 15.99 14.81
C ASN A 86 17.51 14.56 14.54
N ARG A 87 17.36 13.66 15.52
CA ARG A 87 17.73 12.25 15.43
C ARG A 87 16.51 11.36 15.58
N LEU A 88 16.18 10.60 14.55
CA LEU A 88 15.13 9.58 14.57
C LEU A 88 15.77 8.20 14.74
N THR A 89 15.37 7.49 15.79
CA THR A 89 15.81 6.12 16.08
C THR A 89 14.58 5.22 16.13
N VAL A 90 14.64 4.07 15.46
CA VAL A 90 13.51 3.12 15.37
C VAL A 90 14.04 1.72 15.67
N ALA A 91 13.48 1.08 16.69
CA ALA A 91 13.75 -0.33 16.97
C ALA A 91 12.59 -1.17 16.43
N VAL A 92 12.88 -2.16 15.59
CA VAL A 92 11.88 -3.06 14.99
C VAL A 92 12.15 -4.49 15.46
N ASP A 93 11.15 -5.14 16.04
CA ASP A 93 11.22 -6.54 16.49
C ASP A 93 10.39 -7.42 15.55
N ASN A 94 11.00 -8.52 15.10
CA ASN A 94 10.43 -9.46 14.14
C ASN A 94 9.86 -10.75 14.76
N ILE A 95 9.75 -10.79 16.09
CA ILE A 95 9.19 -11.92 16.82
C ILE A 95 7.68 -12.04 16.55
N LEU A 96 7.27 -13.24 16.14
CA LEU A 96 5.88 -13.64 16.02
C LEU A 96 5.50 -14.58 17.18
N THR A 97 4.27 -14.47 17.66
CA THR A 97 3.72 -15.26 18.76
C THR A 97 2.37 -15.85 18.37
N ASN A 98 1.74 -16.62 19.27
CA ASN A 98 0.42 -17.18 19.03
C ASN A 98 -0.71 -16.12 18.96
N VAL A 99 -0.44 -14.88 19.38
CA VAL A 99 -1.40 -13.77 19.31
C VAL A 99 -1.04 -12.73 18.24
N THR A 100 0.12 -12.85 17.57
CA THR A 100 0.46 -11.95 16.47
C THR A 100 -0.34 -12.29 15.21
N VAL A 101 -0.42 -11.33 14.29
CA VAL A 101 -0.97 -11.54 12.95
C VAL A 101 0.11 -11.19 11.91
N PRO A 102 0.68 -12.19 11.20
CA PRO A 102 0.43 -13.63 11.28
C PRO A 102 0.98 -14.27 12.57
N GLN A 103 0.51 -15.48 12.89
CA GLN A 103 0.93 -16.22 14.08
C GLN A 103 2.27 -16.93 13.85
N GLY A 104 3.03 -17.08 14.94
CA GLY A 104 4.27 -17.87 14.97
C GLY A 104 4.66 -18.25 16.38
N ALA A 105 5.86 -18.79 16.53
CA ALA A 105 6.48 -19.06 17.82
C ALA A 105 8.00 -18.91 17.73
N ILE A 106 8.63 -18.77 18.89
CA ILE A 106 10.06 -18.94 19.04
C ILE A 106 10.32 -20.30 19.66
N GLU A 107 11.18 -21.07 19.02
CA GLU A 107 11.70 -22.32 19.56
C GLU A 107 13.19 -22.17 19.87
N THR A 108 13.66 -22.93 20.84
CA THR A 108 15.06 -22.94 21.27
C THR A 108 15.70 -24.28 20.92
N LEU A 109 16.73 -24.24 20.07
CA LEU A 109 17.60 -25.37 19.78
C LEU A 109 18.92 -25.21 20.53
N LEU A 110 19.44 -26.30 21.10
CA LEU A 110 20.80 -26.31 21.63
C LEU A 110 21.76 -26.71 20.52
N VAL A 111 22.66 -25.79 20.14
CA VAL A 111 23.77 -26.04 19.22
C VAL A 111 25.06 -25.80 19.99
N ASP A 112 25.93 -26.82 20.10
CA ASP A 112 27.18 -26.76 20.88
C ASP A 112 26.99 -26.28 22.33
N ASN A 113 25.96 -26.78 23.02
CA ASN A 113 25.55 -26.36 24.37
C ASN A 113 25.19 -24.85 24.50
N ARG A 114 24.88 -24.18 23.39
CA ARG A 114 24.39 -22.80 23.40
C ARG A 114 22.95 -22.74 22.87
N PRO A 115 22.04 -22.01 23.53
CA PRO A 115 20.69 -21.83 23.03
C PRO A 115 20.71 -20.96 21.77
N ARG A 116 20.08 -21.44 20.71
CA ARG A 116 19.81 -20.71 19.47
C ARG A 116 18.30 -20.62 19.30
N TYR A 117 17.80 -19.40 19.23
CA TYR A 117 16.40 -19.12 18.94
C TYR A 117 16.16 -19.17 17.43
N TYR A 118 15.04 -19.76 17.03
CA TYR A 118 14.58 -19.72 15.65
C TYR A 118 13.07 -19.53 15.62
N LYS A 119 12.59 -18.93 14.53
CA LYS A 119 11.18 -18.61 14.30
C LYS A 119 10.50 -19.82 13.68
N THR A 120 9.37 -20.23 14.22
CA THR A 120 8.48 -21.22 13.59
C THR A 120 7.14 -20.56 13.26
N TYR A 121 6.59 -20.91 12.11
CA TYR A 121 5.32 -20.37 11.59
C TYR A 121 4.76 -21.33 10.54
N THR A 122 3.46 -21.23 10.27
CA THR A 122 2.72 -22.14 9.37
C THR A 122 2.36 -21.53 8.02
N PHE A 123 2.77 -20.28 7.77
CA PHE A 123 2.54 -19.60 6.49
C PHE A 123 3.69 -19.84 5.50
N ASP A 124 3.35 -19.84 4.21
CA ASP A 124 4.25 -20.22 3.10
C ASP A 124 4.90 -19.00 2.43
N PHE A 125 5.52 -18.14 3.24
CA PHE A 125 6.37 -17.04 2.78
C PHE A 125 7.42 -16.72 3.83
N PHE A 126 8.55 -16.15 3.42
CA PHE A 126 9.62 -15.80 4.35
C PHE A 126 9.19 -14.62 5.24
N ASN A 127 9.46 -14.72 6.55
CA ASN A 127 9.17 -13.67 7.52
C ASN A 127 10.18 -12.50 7.43
N TYR A 128 10.11 -11.75 6.33
CA TYR A 128 10.93 -10.57 6.06
C TYR A 128 10.65 -9.44 7.07
N ALA A 129 11.71 -8.95 7.71
CA ALA A 129 11.67 -7.92 8.75
C ALA A 129 12.30 -6.61 8.27
N GLY A 130 12.00 -5.53 8.98
CA GLY A 130 12.54 -4.19 8.70
C GLY A 130 11.46 -3.16 8.43
N ILE A 131 11.83 -2.07 7.75
CA ILE A 131 10.93 -0.96 7.41
C ILE A 131 10.58 -1.06 5.92
N HIS A 132 9.49 -1.77 5.64
CA HIS A 132 9.07 -2.20 4.29
C HIS A 132 8.55 -1.08 3.40
N ARG A 133 8.03 0.01 3.97
CA ARG A 133 7.47 1.15 3.22
C ARG A 133 8.01 2.47 3.74
N SER A 134 7.78 3.53 2.97
CA SER A 134 8.35 4.86 3.21
C SER A 134 8.14 5.39 4.63
N VAL A 135 9.15 6.07 5.15
CA VAL A 135 9.07 6.90 6.36
C VAL A 135 9.15 8.35 5.93
N GLN A 136 8.16 9.14 6.33
CA GLN A 136 8.03 10.51 5.86
C GLN A 136 7.65 11.47 6.99
N LEU A 137 8.13 12.69 6.86
CA LEU A 137 7.60 13.85 7.58
C LEU A 137 6.70 14.59 6.61
N TYR A 138 5.51 14.98 7.08
CA TYR A 138 4.64 15.88 6.35
C TYR A 138 4.04 16.91 7.30
N THR A 139 3.53 17.99 6.73
CA THR A 139 2.95 19.10 7.49
C THR A 139 1.48 19.27 7.18
N THR A 140 0.71 19.71 8.16
CA THR A 140 -0.66 20.19 7.98
C THR A 140 -0.80 21.57 8.62
N PRO A 141 -1.83 22.36 8.25
CA PRO A 141 -2.22 23.53 9.03
C PRO A 141 -2.70 23.15 10.45
N ILE A 142 -3.00 24.15 11.27
CA ILE A 142 -3.47 23.98 12.65
C ILE A 142 -4.76 23.14 12.69
N VAL A 143 -5.73 23.52 11.87
CA VAL A 143 -6.95 22.74 11.59
C VAL A 143 -6.78 22.13 10.22
N TYR A 144 -7.00 20.83 10.10
CA TYR A 144 -6.67 20.06 8.92
C TYR A 144 -7.76 19.03 8.60
N ILE A 145 -7.78 18.55 7.36
CA ILE A 145 -8.64 17.45 6.94
C ILE A 145 -8.06 16.14 7.50
N ASP A 146 -8.80 15.48 8.38
CA ASP A 146 -8.34 14.28 9.10
C ASP A 146 -8.71 12.99 8.35
N ASP A 147 -9.96 12.87 7.92
CA ASP A 147 -10.43 11.75 7.12
C ASP A 147 -11.45 12.20 6.05
N ILE A 148 -11.47 11.45 4.95
CA ILE A 148 -12.46 11.58 3.88
C ILE A 148 -12.96 10.18 3.55
N THR A 149 -14.18 9.88 3.98
CA THR A 149 -14.88 8.66 3.60
C THR A 149 -15.73 8.92 2.38
N ILE A 150 -15.53 8.13 1.31
CA ILE A 150 -16.32 8.22 0.07
C ILE A 150 -16.99 6.89 -0.25
N ASN A 151 -18.29 6.94 -0.53
CA ASN A 151 -19.06 5.84 -1.12
C ASN A 151 -19.66 6.28 -2.45
N THR A 152 -19.90 5.33 -3.35
CA THR A 152 -20.48 5.64 -4.66
C THR A 152 -21.65 4.72 -4.98
N ASP A 153 -22.66 5.25 -5.65
CA ASP A 153 -23.76 4.46 -6.22
C ASP A 153 -24.05 4.89 -7.66
N ILE A 154 -24.89 4.10 -8.33
CA ILE A 154 -25.29 4.32 -9.72
C ILE A 154 -26.79 4.11 -9.85
N GLU A 155 -27.47 5.08 -10.45
CA GLU A 155 -28.84 4.96 -10.93
C GLU A 155 -28.89 5.26 -12.42
N ASN A 156 -29.15 4.24 -13.24
CA ASN A 156 -29.08 4.32 -14.71
C ASN A 156 -27.70 4.81 -15.21
N ASP A 157 -27.65 6.00 -15.81
CA ASP A 157 -26.47 6.70 -16.29
C ASP A 157 -25.96 7.77 -15.30
N THR A 158 -26.62 7.92 -14.16
CA THR A 158 -26.30 8.91 -13.14
C THR A 158 -25.43 8.28 -12.07
N GLY A 159 -24.28 8.89 -11.81
CA GLY A 159 -23.39 8.53 -10.72
C GLY A 159 -23.69 9.36 -9.48
N MET A 160 -23.62 8.74 -8.30
CA MET A 160 -23.66 9.43 -7.01
C MET A 160 -22.36 9.21 -6.26
N ILE A 161 -21.81 10.28 -5.68
CA ILE A 161 -20.67 10.24 -4.77
C ILE A 161 -21.14 10.79 -3.43
N TYR A 162 -21.21 9.93 -2.43
CA TYR A 162 -21.50 10.27 -1.04
C TYR A 162 -20.19 10.48 -0.31
N TYR A 163 -20.05 11.59 0.41
CA TYR A 163 -18.84 11.88 1.17
C TYR A 163 -19.17 12.26 2.60
N ASN A 164 -18.24 11.93 3.49
CA ASN A 164 -18.19 12.40 4.87
C ASN A 164 -16.75 12.78 5.21
N ILE A 165 -16.56 13.97 5.76
CA ILE A 165 -15.26 14.57 5.99
C ILE A 165 -15.16 14.92 7.47
N THR A 166 -14.06 14.52 8.10
CA THR A 166 -13.73 14.92 9.48
C THR A 166 -12.55 15.87 9.48
N PHE A 167 -12.57 16.81 10.43
CA PHE A 167 -11.49 17.75 10.64
C PHE A 167 -10.79 17.45 11.97
N GLY A 168 -9.48 17.65 11.99
CA GLY A 168 -8.65 17.52 13.18
C GLY A 168 -8.02 18.84 13.58
N GLY A 169 -7.52 18.89 14.82
CA GLY A 169 -6.64 19.97 15.26
C GLY A 169 -7.31 21.23 15.79
N PHE A 170 -8.62 21.22 16.04
CA PHE A 170 -9.35 22.28 16.72
C PHE A 170 -8.66 22.73 18.01
N VAL A 171 -8.48 24.05 18.18
CA VAL A 171 -7.97 24.62 19.44
C VAL A 171 -9.13 24.97 20.39
N THR A 172 -10.29 25.29 19.84
CA THR A 172 -11.54 25.49 20.58
C THR A 172 -12.70 24.80 19.86
N GLU A 173 -13.70 24.29 20.59
CA GLU A 173 -14.87 23.60 20.02
C GLU A 173 -15.74 24.50 19.11
N THR A 174 -15.51 25.82 19.13
CA THR A 174 -16.31 26.83 18.42
C THR A 174 -15.60 27.43 17.21
N GLU A 175 -14.59 26.77 16.64
CA GLU A 175 -13.88 27.30 15.47
C GLU A 175 -14.72 27.12 14.22
N GLU A 176 -15.01 28.23 13.55
CA GLU A 176 -15.68 28.23 12.25
C GLU A 176 -14.75 27.66 11.18
N VAL A 177 -15.23 26.65 10.47
CA VAL A 177 -14.53 26.00 9.35
C VAL A 177 -15.44 26.03 8.14
N VAL A 178 -15.03 26.72 7.09
CA VAL A 178 -15.76 26.73 5.83
C VAL A 178 -15.22 25.60 4.97
N CYS A 179 -16.03 24.57 4.75
CA CYS A 179 -15.69 23.43 3.90
C CYS A 179 -16.33 23.58 2.52
N THR A 180 -15.52 23.40 1.48
CA THR A 180 -15.98 23.34 0.10
C THR A 180 -15.44 22.08 -0.54
N THR A 181 -16.22 21.50 -1.44
CA THR A 181 -15.78 20.33 -2.21
C THR A 181 -16.05 20.54 -3.69
N ARG A 182 -15.08 20.13 -4.52
CA ARG A 182 -15.11 20.19 -5.98
C ARG A 182 -14.95 18.78 -6.53
N LEU A 183 -15.53 18.54 -7.71
CA LEU A 183 -15.32 17.30 -8.45
C LEU A 183 -14.52 17.61 -9.71
N LEU A 184 -13.35 17.00 -9.84
CA LEU A 184 -12.50 17.11 -11.01
C LEU A 184 -12.60 15.83 -11.85
N ALA A 185 -12.67 15.97 -13.18
CA ALA A 185 -12.56 14.88 -14.13
C ALA A 185 -11.13 14.32 -14.21
N GLU A 186 -10.94 13.22 -14.93
CA GLU A 186 -9.63 12.55 -15.08
C GLU A 186 -8.55 13.47 -15.70
N ASN A 187 -8.96 14.46 -16.50
CA ASN A 187 -8.08 15.47 -17.08
C ASN A 187 -7.74 16.63 -16.12
N GLY A 188 -8.30 16.65 -14.90
CA GLY A 188 -8.12 17.70 -13.89
C GLY A 188 -9.07 18.88 -14.00
N GLU A 189 -9.98 18.91 -14.98
CA GLU A 189 -10.97 19.99 -15.13
C GLU A 189 -12.16 19.78 -14.20
N GLU A 190 -12.72 20.88 -13.68
CA GLU A 190 -13.91 20.82 -12.82
C GLU A 190 -15.15 20.39 -13.61
N VAL A 191 -15.83 19.35 -13.10
CA VAL A 191 -17.02 18.78 -13.74
C VAL A 191 -18.19 19.76 -13.62
N GLN A 192 -18.67 20.23 -14.76
CA GLN A 192 -19.82 21.14 -14.84
C GLN A 192 -21.16 20.37 -14.79
N GLY A 193 -22.23 21.07 -14.39
CA GLY A 193 -23.59 20.50 -14.41
C GLY A 193 -23.88 19.44 -13.35
N ILE A 194 -23.00 19.29 -12.35
CA ILE A 194 -23.24 18.45 -11.18
C ILE A 194 -24.27 19.11 -10.26
N LYS A 195 -25.06 18.29 -9.56
CA LYS A 195 -25.89 18.76 -8.45
C LYS A 195 -25.22 18.36 -7.14
N LYS A 196 -24.87 19.36 -6.33
CA LYS A 196 -24.30 19.16 -5.00
C LYS A 196 -25.36 19.38 -3.94
N ILE A 197 -25.51 18.41 -3.04
CA ILE A 197 -26.40 18.49 -1.88
C ILE A 197 -25.49 18.35 -0.65
N GLU A 198 -25.24 19.48 0.00
CA GLU A 198 -24.41 19.54 1.20
C GLU A 198 -25.27 19.39 2.45
N GLU A 199 -24.78 18.58 3.38
CA GLU A 199 -25.31 18.38 4.71
C GLU A 199 -24.22 18.81 5.70
N ASN A 200 -24.57 19.65 6.68
CA ASN A 200 -23.62 20.14 7.68
C ASN A 200 -22.43 20.93 7.08
N GLU A 201 -22.73 22.08 6.45
CA GLU A 201 -21.72 23.05 5.96
C GLU A 201 -20.61 22.42 5.09
N GLY A 202 -21.00 21.46 4.23
CA GLY A 202 -20.08 20.81 3.31
C GLY A 202 -19.21 19.70 3.92
N GLN A 203 -19.38 19.36 5.20
CA GLN A 203 -18.69 18.22 5.83
C GLN A 203 -19.22 16.87 5.34
N SER A 204 -20.52 16.80 5.07
CA SER A 204 -21.17 15.62 4.52
C SER A 204 -22.06 16.00 3.35
N GLY A 205 -22.44 15.02 2.55
CA GLY A 205 -23.38 15.25 1.46
C GLY A 205 -23.14 14.33 0.28
N HIS A 206 -23.72 14.70 -0.85
CA HIS A 206 -23.52 13.94 -2.08
C HIS A 206 -23.49 14.81 -3.34
N ILE A 207 -22.72 14.34 -4.30
CA ILE A 207 -22.58 14.90 -5.64
C ILE A 207 -23.29 13.96 -6.60
N VAL A 208 -24.25 14.50 -7.36
CA VAL A 208 -24.97 13.79 -8.41
C VAL A 208 -24.40 14.23 -9.75
N ILE A 209 -23.96 13.25 -10.55
CA ILE A 209 -23.33 13.44 -11.85
C ILE A 209 -24.19 12.77 -12.92
N PRO A 210 -25.01 13.53 -13.66
CA PRO A 210 -25.71 13.01 -14.83
C PRO A 210 -24.73 12.55 -15.91
N ASN A 211 -25.03 11.44 -16.60
CA ASN A 211 -24.15 10.86 -17.63
C ASN A 211 -22.71 10.63 -17.15
N ALA A 212 -22.56 10.08 -15.95
CA ALA A 212 -21.24 9.87 -15.35
C ALA A 212 -20.42 8.79 -16.08
N THR A 213 -19.11 8.98 -16.14
CA THR A 213 -18.17 7.97 -16.61
C THR A 213 -17.84 7.03 -15.45
N PHE A 214 -18.35 5.80 -15.49
CA PHE A 214 -18.12 4.83 -14.42
C PHE A 214 -16.73 4.21 -14.48
N TRP A 215 -16.19 3.90 -13.30
CA TRP A 215 -15.01 3.07 -13.19
C TRP A 215 -15.35 1.62 -13.57
N TRP A 216 -14.55 1.04 -14.45
CA TRP A 216 -14.67 -0.36 -14.86
C TRP A 216 -13.34 -1.10 -14.71
N PRO A 217 -13.36 -2.39 -14.35
CA PRO A 217 -12.17 -3.23 -14.43
C PRO A 217 -11.62 -3.28 -15.86
N TYR A 218 -10.30 -3.51 -15.96
CA TYR A 218 -9.66 -3.83 -17.23
C TYR A 218 -10.40 -4.98 -17.95
N MET A 219 -10.57 -4.85 -19.28
CA MET A 219 -11.37 -5.72 -20.16
C MET A 219 -12.91 -5.63 -20.05
N MET A 220 -13.48 -4.84 -19.14
CA MET A 220 -14.95 -4.69 -19.03
C MET A 220 -15.50 -3.42 -19.71
N HIS A 221 -14.62 -2.52 -20.13
CA HIS A 221 -14.98 -1.25 -20.78
C HIS A 221 -13.83 -0.73 -21.66
N PRO A 222 -14.09 0.03 -22.74
CA PRO A 222 -13.05 0.64 -23.58
C PRO A 222 -12.15 1.64 -22.83
N GLN A 223 -12.71 2.32 -21.83
CA GLN A 223 -11.98 3.21 -20.91
C GLN A 223 -12.06 2.62 -19.50
N PRO A 224 -11.23 1.61 -19.17
CA PRO A 224 -11.20 1.02 -17.83
C PRO A 224 -10.47 1.94 -16.87
N GLY A 225 -10.76 1.80 -15.58
CA GLY A 225 -10.00 2.48 -14.54
C GLY A 225 -10.28 3.98 -14.39
N TYR A 226 -11.34 4.52 -15.00
CA TYR A 226 -11.65 5.96 -14.95
C TYR A 226 -11.76 6.48 -13.51
N MET A 227 -11.00 7.54 -13.19
CA MET A 227 -10.99 8.17 -11.87
C MET A 227 -11.39 9.64 -11.96
N TYR A 228 -12.39 10.04 -11.18
CA TYR A 228 -12.57 11.43 -10.79
C TYR A 228 -11.67 11.75 -9.58
N THR A 229 -11.58 13.02 -9.21
CA THR A 229 -10.99 13.47 -7.96
C THR A 229 -12.00 14.32 -7.20
N VAL A 230 -12.34 13.93 -5.96
CA VAL A 230 -13.02 14.82 -5.02
C VAL A 230 -11.96 15.65 -4.32
N GLU A 231 -11.96 16.94 -4.59
CA GLU A 231 -11.07 17.87 -3.92
C GLU A 231 -11.83 18.58 -2.80
N VAL A 232 -11.30 18.47 -1.59
CA VAL A 232 -11.83 19.10 -0.39
C VAL A 232 -10.93 20.27 -0.06
N VAL A 233 -11.52 21.45 0.12
CA VAL A 233 -10.85 22.67 0.53
C VAL A 233 -11.55 23.18 1.79
N ILE A 234 -10.80 23.26 2.89
CA ILE A 234 -11.27 23.92 4.10
C ILE A 234 -10.54 25.24 4.28
N THR A 235 -11.25 26.25 4.79
CA THR A 235 -10.67 27.52 5.22
C THR A 235 -11.10 27.83 6.64
N VAL A 236 -10.15 28.31 7.44
CA VAL A 236 -10.39 28.66 8.85
C VAL A 236 -10.11 30.16 9.04
N PRO A 237 -11.16 31.01 9.04
CA PRO A 237 -11.01 32.47 9.05
C PRO A 237 -10.17 32.99 10.23
N LYS A 238 -10.33 32.38 11.41
CA LYS A 238 -9.60 32.73 12.65
C LYS A 238 -8.08 32.71 12.45
N TYR A 239 -7.57 31.79 11.64
CA TYR A 239 -6.14 31.60 11.41
C TYR A 239 -5.68 32.11 10.05
N ASN A 240 -6.61 32.52 9.18
CA ASN A 240 -6.33 32.80 7.77
C ASN A 240 -5.54 31.66 7.11
N THR A 241 -5.93 30.42 7.41
CA THR A 241 -5.30 29.20 6.86
C THR A 241 -6.29 28.42 6.02
N SER A 242 -5.75 27.65 5.07
CA SER A 242 -6.51 26.74 4.23
C SER A 242 -5.82 25.38 4.17
N ASP A 243 -6.60 24.31 4.13
CA ASP A 243 -6.11 22.96 3.85
C ASP A 243 -6.82 22.39 2.62
N ILE A 244 -6.09 21.64 1.81
CA ILE A 244 -6.59 21.09 0.54
C ILE A 244 -6.17 19.63 0.45
N TYR A 245 -7.14 18.75 0.22
CA TYR A 245 -6.89 17.34 -0.02
C TYR A 245 -7.65 16.84 -1.26
N SER A 246 -6.94 16.14 -2.14
CA SER A 246 -7.49 15.54 -3.36
C SER A 246 -7.61 14.03 -3.19
N GLN A 247 -8.85 13.51 -3.20
CA GLN A 247 -9.15 12.09 -3.05
C GLN A 247 -9.63 11.51 -4.39
N PRO A 248 -8.84 10.66 -5.07
CA PRO A 248 -9.30 9.94 -6.25
C PRO A 248 -10.50 9.05 -5.93
N VAL A 249 -11.50 9.06 -6.81
CA VAL A 249 -12.71 8.22 -6.71
C VAL A 249 -13.11 7.65 -8.06
N GLY A 250 -13.29 6.33 -8.11
CA GLY A 250 -13.88 5.63 -9.24
C GLY A 250 -15.33 5.28 -8.94
N ILE A 251 -16.28 5.88 -9.66
CA ILE A 251 -17.71 5.63 -9.46
C ILE A 251 -18.03 4.21 -9.90
N ARG A 252 -18.34 3.33 -8.94
CA ARG A 252 -18.76 1.96 -9.20
C ARG A 252 -19.63 1.39 -8.10
N THR A 253 -20.44 0.39 -8.44
CA THR A 253 -21.12 -0.46 -7.46
C THR A 253 -20.49 -1.84 -7.43
N VAL A 254 -20.41 -2.44 -6.25
CA VAL A 254 -20.07 -3.86 -6.07
C VAL A 254 -21.24 -4.51 -5.34
N ARG A 255 -21.88 -5.48 -5.98
CA ARG A 255 -23.03 -6.21 -5.42
C ARG A 255 -22.82 -7.69 -5.62
N TRP A 256 -23.33 -8.53 -4.72
CA TRP A 256 -23.32 -9.98 -4.90
C TRP A 256 -24.64 -10.59 -4.47
N ASN A 257 -24.91 -11.77 -5.01
CA ASN A 257 -25.95 -12.65 -4.52
C ASN A 257 -25.36 -14.06 -4.34
N ASP A 258 -26.24 -15.02 -4.08
CA ASP A 258 -25.98 -16.44 -3.93
C ASP A 258 -25.25 -17.10 -5.12
N LYS A 259 -25.23 -16.47 -6.30
CA LYS A 259 -24.68 -17.06 -7.54
C LYS A 259 -23.63 -16.21 -8.24
N SER A 260 -23.52 -14.92 -7.94
CA SER A 260 -22.74 -14.01 -8.77
C SER A 260 -22.25 -12.79 -7.99
N LEU A 261 -21.00 -12.42 -8.25
CA LEU A 261 -20.46 -11.09 -7.96
C LEU A 261 -20.70 -10.19 -9.19
N MET A 262 -21.07 -8.95 -8.96
CA MET A 262 -21.40 -7.97 -9.99
C MET A 262 -20.69 -6.65 -9.72
N ILE A 263 -20.18 -6.04 -10.79
CA ILE A 263 -19.67 -4.67 -10.81
C ILE A 263 -20.55 -3.87 -11.76
N ASN A 264 -21.09 -2.74 -11.29
CA ASN A 264 -21.98 -1.87 -12.06
C ASN A 264 -23.15 -2.65 -12.71
N GLY A 265 -23.74 -3.58 -11.95
CA GLY A 265 -24.83 -4.45 -12.41
C GLY A 265 -24.44 -5.58 -13.36
N LYS A 266 -23.17 -5.66 -13.81
CA LYS A 266 -22.70 -6.74 -14.70
C LYS A 266 -21.95 -7.81 -13.92
N LYS A 267 -22.25 -9.08 -14.19
CA LYS A 267 -21.54 -10.23 -13.59
C LYS A 267 -20.05 -10.17 -13.92
N VAL A 268 -19.20 -10.36 -12.91
CA VAL A 268 -17.75 -10.41 -13.07
C VAL A 268 -17.24 -11.83 -12.85
N TYR A 269 -16.24 -12.22 -13.65
CA TYR A 269 -15.48 -13.44 -13.45
C TYR A 269 -14.01 -13.05 -13.26
N ILE A 270 -13.51 -13.22 -12.04
CA ILE A 270 -12.17 -12.77 -11.66
C ILE A 270 -11.14 -13.73 -12.25
N ARG A 271 -10.35 -13.24 -13.21
CA ARG A 271 -9.18 -13.93 -13.77
C ARG A 271 -7.94 -13.16 -13.36
N GLY A 272 -7.23 -13.67 -12.35
CA GLY A 272 -6.07 -13.00 -11.78
C GLY A 272 -5.15 -13.98 -11.08
N VAL A 273 -4.19 -13.44 -10.32
CA VAL A 273 -3.22 -14.20 -9.54
C VAL A 273 -3.21 -13.69 -8.10
N GLY A 274 -2.92 -14.58 -7.16
CA GLY A 274 -2.44 -14.16 -5.84
C GLY A 274 -1.05 -13.51 -5.99
N LYS A 275 -0.76 -12.49 -5.20
CA LYS A 275 0.53 -11.78 -5.23
C LYS A 275 1.12 -11.71 -3.84
N HIS A 276 2.45 -11.72 -3.77
CA HIS A 276 3.22 -11.32 -2.60
C HIS A 276 3.91 -9.97 -2.89
N GLU A 277 4.20 -9.20 -1.83
CA GLU A 277 5.13 -8.05 -1.89
C GLU A 277 6.58 -8.55 -1.95
N ASP A 278 6.86 -9.40 -2.95
CA ASP A 278 8.15 -10.07 -3.22
C ASP A 278 8.28 -10.14 -4.75
N SER A 279 8.34 -8.97 -5.38
CA SER A 279 8.24 -8.84 -6.84
C SER A 279 9.30 -7.89 -7.36
N ASP A 280 10.54 -8.30 -7.22
CA ASP A 280 11.73 -7.52 -7.53
C ASP A 280 12.41 -7.95 -8.84
N ALA A 281 11.63 -8.36 -9.84
CA ALA A 281 12.14 -8.75 -11.16
C ALA A 281 13.07 -7.67 -11.79
N GLN A 282 12.85 -6.38 -11.46
CA GLN A 282 13.71 -5.28 -11.90
C GLN A 282 15.10 -5.25 -11.25
N TYR A 283 15.32 -5.94 -10.14
CA TYR A 283 16.60 -6.01 -9.43
C TYR A 283 17.33 -7.34 -9.60
N LEU A 284 16.65 -8.40 -10.07
CA LEU A 284 17.28 -9.71 -10.31
C LEU A 284 18.15 -9.72 -11.56
N ASP A 285 19.26 -10.46 -11.60
CA ASP A 285 20.03 -10.60 -12.85
C ASP A 285 19.32 -11.52 -13.86
N ILE A 286 18.49 -12.43 -13.37
CA ILE A 286 17.79 -13.45 -14.13
C ILE A 286 16.35 -13.54 -13.59
N ILE A 287 15.36 -13.57 -14.49
CA ILE A 287 13.96 -13.76 -14.12
C ILE A 287 13.63 -15.25 -14.30
N SER A 288 13.15 -15.88 -13.23
CA SER A 288 12.68 -17.25 -13.29
C SER A 288 11.19 -17.34 -12.99
N PHE A 289 10.47 -18.23 -13.67
CA PHE A 289 9.07 -18.47 -13.39
C PHE A 289 8.71 -19.97 -13.41
N ASN A 290 7.75 -20.35 -12.58
CA ASN A 290 7.17 -21.70 -12.54
C ASN A 290 5.76 -21.67 -13.16
N ARG A 291 5.43 -22.62 -14.05
CA ARG A 291 4.05 -22.77 -14.55
C ARG A 291 3.60 -24.21 -14.53
N TYR A 292 2.43 -24.42 -13.95
CA TYR A 292 1.77 -25.71 -13.85
C TYR A 292 0.62 -25.80 -14.86
N ASN A 293 0.96 -25.55 -16.12
CA ASN A 293 0.02 -25.66 -17.23
C ASN A 293 -0.47 -27.11 -17.37
N SER A 294 -1.68 -27.29 -17.89
CA SER A 294 -2.46 -28.54 -17.87
C SER A 294 -3.01 -29.00 -16.52
N TRP A 295 -2.38 -28.62 -15.40
CA TRP A 295 -2.88 -28.94 -14.06
C TRP A 295 -3.98 -27.97 -13.63
N TYR A 296 -3.69 -26.67 -13.64
CA TYR A 296 -4.67 -25.64 -13.27
C TYR A 296 -5.42 -25.04 -14.45
N GLN A 297 -4.83 -25.08 -15.66
CA GLN A 297 -5.35 -24.37 -16.83
C GLN A 297 -5.06 -25.11 -18.13
N ASN A 298 -5.95 -25.00 -19.11
CA ASN A 298 -5.77 -25.46 -20.49
C ASN A 298 -5.42 -26.95 -20.64
N THR A 299 -5.94 -27.82 -19.76
CA THR A 299 -5.72 -29.27 -19.78
C THR A 299 -5.91 -29.89 -21.16
N GLY A 300 -4.90 -30.61 -21.64
CA GLY A 300 -4.90 -31.27 -22.95
C GLY A 300 -4.72 -30.35 -24.16
N ARG A 301 -4.60 -29.03 -23.97
CA ARG A 301 -4.44 -28.05 -25.06
C ARG A 301 -2.99 -27.61 -25.21
N LEU A 302 -2.13 -28.53 -25.64
CA LEU A 302 -0.68 -28.33 -25.71
C LEU A 302 -0.27 -27.12 -26.57
N GLU A 303 -0.94 -26.89 -27.70
CA GLU A 303 -0.64 -25.75 -28.58
C GLU A 303 -0.91 -24.40 -27.90
N THR A 304 -2.04 -24.29 -27.19
CA THR A 304 -2.37 -23.09 -26.41
C THR A 304 -1.38 -22.88 -25.26
N ILE A 305 -1.01 -23.96 -24.57
CA ILE A 305 -0.06 -23.90 -23.47
C ILE A 305 1.30 -23.42 -23.95
N ARG A 306 1.80 -23.96 -25.06
CA ARG A 306 3.10 -23.54 -25.62
C ARG A 306 3.10 -22.06 -25.93
N GLY A 307 2.11 -21.57 -26.68
CA GLY A 307 1.99 -20.16 -27.05
C GLY A 307 1.97 -19.24 -25.82
N ASN A 308 1.19 -19.59 -24.80
CA ASN A 308 1.09 -18.77 -23.58
C ASN A 308 2.42 -18.72 -22.80
N VAL A 309 3.16 -19.84 -22.71
CA VAL A 309 4.45 -19.88 -22.01
C VAL A 309 5.51 -19.05 -22.74
N GLU A 310 5.56 -19.18 -24.07
CA GLU A 310 6.49 -18.39 -24.91
C GLU A 310 6.17 -16.89 -24.85
N GLU A 311 4.88 -16.53 -24.92
CA GLU A 311 4.42 -15.15 -24.80
C GLU A 311 4.77 -14.55 -23.43
N GLU A 312 4.57 -15.31 -22.35
CA GLU A 312 4.94 -14.88 -21.02
C GLU A 312 6.45 -14.65 -20.87
N ALA A 313 7.27 -15.65 -21.25
CA ALA A 313 8.73 -15.53 -21.18
C ALA A 313 9.23 -14.32 -21.98
N THR A 314 8.70 -14.15 -23.19
CA THR A 314 9.00 -13.02 -24.07
C THR A 314 8.57 -11.69 -23.45
N SER A 315 7.41 -11.65 -22.79
CA SER A 315 6.90 -10.44 -22.14
C SER A 315 7.76 -10.01 -20.95
N TRP A 316 8.22 -10.97 -20.13
CA TRP A 316 9.17 -10.71 -19.05
C TRP A 316 10.50 -10.17 -19.60
N HIS A 317 11.05 -10.80 -20.63
CA HIS A 317 12.29 -10.35 -21.27
C HIS A 317 12.13 -8.95 -21.84
N LYS A 318 11.08 -8.69 -22.62
CA LYS A 318 10.81 -7.36 -23.19
C LYS A 318 10.64 -6.27 -22.13
N LYS A 319 10.02 -6.61 -21.00
CA LYS A 319 9.74 -5.65 -19.93
C LYS A 319 11.00 -5.22 -19.18
N TYR A 320 11.93 -6.15 -18.91
CA TYR A 320 13.08 -5.88 -18.05
C TYR A 320 14.44 -5.95 -18.76
N ASN A 321 14.48 -6.40 -20.01
CA ASN A 321 15.68 -6.67 -20.78
C ASN A 321 16.66 -7.61 -20.04
N LYS A 322 16.13 -8.74 -19.56
CA LYS A 322 16.86 -9.73 -18.74
C LYS A 322 16.66 -11.14 -19.24
N PRO A 323 17.63 -12.05 -19.05
CA PRO A 323 17.44 -13.47 -19.32
C PRO A 323 16.25 -14.01 -18.54
N VAL A 324 15.41 -14.80 -19.21
CA VAL A 324 14.25 -15.45 -18.58
C VAL A 324 14.39 -16.96 -18.69
N LEU A 325 14.21 -17.67 -17.59
CA LEU A 325 14.13 -19.13 -17.57
C LEU A 325 12.85 -19.62 -16.92
N MET A 326 12.40 -20.78 -17.37
CA MET A 326 11.35 -21.52 -16.71
C MET A 326 11.99 -22.53 -15.77
N SER A 327 11.91 -22.30 -14.46
CA SER A 327 12.55 -23.18 -13.47
C SER A 327 11.76 -24.46 -13.23
N GLU A 328 10.46 -24.48 -13.51
CA GLU A 328 9.59 -25.63 -13.26
C GLU A 328 8.39 -25.67 -14.22
N TYR A 329 8.05 -26.88 -14.71
CA TYR A 329 6.87 -27.16 -15.53
C TYR A 329 6.07 -28.33 -14.94
N GLY A 330 4.85 -28.07 -14.44
CA GLY A 330 3.99 -29.13 -13.90
C GLY A 330 4.44 -29.64 -12.52
N ALA A 331 3.66 -30.55 -11.92
CA ALA A 331 3.99 -31.17 -10.64
C ALA A 331 4.92 -32.39 -10.86
N ASP A 332 5.87 -32.63 -9.95
CA ASP A 332 6.81 -33.77 -9.95
C ASP A 332 7.82 -33.84 -11.12
N THR A 333 8.21 -32.72 -11.73
CA THR A 333 9.36 -32.75 -12.65
C THR A 333 10.67 -33.02 -11.92
N ILE A 334 11.28 -34.16 -12.19
CA ILE A 334 12.62 -34.50 -11.70
C ILE A 334 13.67 -33.64 -12.43
N ALA A 335 14.49 -32.92 -11.68
CA ALA A 335 15.58 -32.12 -12.23
C ALA A 335 16.47 -32.97 -13.16
N GLY A 336 16.65 -32.53 -14.41
CA GLY A 336 17.49 -33.21 -15.41
C GLY A 336 16.79 -34.27 -16.27
N LEU A 337 15.51 -34.60 -16.02
CA LEU A 337 14.70 -35.50 -16.86
C LEU A 337 13.66 -34.71 -17.65
N HIS A 338 14.11 -33.86 -18.58
CA HIS A 338 13.22 -33.19 -19.53
C HIS A 338 13.10 -34.02 -20.80
N LEU A 339 11.89 -34.45 -21.17
CA LEU A 339 11.60 -35.08 -22.47
C LEU A 339 11.72 -34.09 -23.64
N VAL A 340 11.79 -32.78 -23.37
CA VAL A 340 11.89 -31.71 -24.38
C VAL A 340 12.82 -30.60 -23.89
N ARG A 341 13.63 -30.03 -24.79
CA ARG A 341 14.64 -28.99 -24.49
C ARG A 341 14.06 -27.81 -23.68
N ILE A 342 14.83 -27.35 -22.71
CA ILE A 342 14.61 -26.08 -22.00
C ILE A 342 14.64 -24.94 -23.04
N ILE A 343 13.62 -24.08 -23.02
CA ILE A 343 13.55 -22.91 -23.89
C ILE A 343 14.32 -21.77 -23.19
N TYR A 344 15.39 -21.31 -23.81
CA TYR A 344 16.14 -20.14 -23.37
C TYR A 344 15.78 -18.95 -24.25
N TYR A 345 15.42 -17.83 -23.64
CA TYR A 345 15.30 -16.54 -24.31
C TYR A 345 16.44 -15.64 -23.82
N PHE A 346 17.33 -15.28 -24.74
CA PHE A 346 18.48 -14.40 -24.52
C PHE A 346 18.17 -12.97 -24.94
#